data_AF-A0A2P2PM84-F1
#
_entry.id   AF-A0A2P2PM84-F1
#
_cell.length_a   1.000
_cell.length_b   1.000
_cell.length_c   1.000
_cell.angle_alpha   90.00
_cell.angle_beta   90.00
_cell.angle_gamma   90.00
#
_symmetry.space_group_name_H-M   'P 1'
#
loop_
_entity.id
_entity.type
_entity.pdbx_description
1 polymer ?
#
loop_
_entity_poly.entity_id
_entity_poly.type
_entity_poly.pdbx_seq_one_letter_code
_entity_poly.pdbx_strand_id
1 'polypeptide(L)'
;MFQVAEEDDNDEMETGIEENAMTKHHNPSVNQGNGKNNIEECLVSVMNIGLSCSTRSPGNRMGMNSTVNKLLGIRDAFLKSNSWKRRMMR
;
A
#
# COMPACT_ATOMS: atom_id res chain seq x y z
N MET A 1 -26.73 -28.57 -7.78
CA MET A 1 -27.18 -27.57 -8.77
C MET A 1 -26.10 -26.50 -8.81
N PHE A 2 -25.25 -26.60 -9.83
CA PHE A 2 -24.08 -25.76 -10.05
C PHE A 2 -24.40 -25.01 -11.33
N GLN A 3 -24.48 -23.68 -11.29
CA GLN A 3 -24.70 -22.86 -12.48
C GLN A 3 -23.50 -21.92 -12.58
N VAL A 4 -22.49 -22.35 -13.35
CA VAL A 4 -21.49 -21.46 -13.91
C VAL A 4 -22.03 -21.02 -15.26
N ALA A 5 -22.25 -19.72 -15.41
CA ALA A 5 -22.48 -19.11 -16.71
C ALA A 5 -21.12 -18.56 -17.14
N GLU A 6 -20.52 -19.24 -18.12
CA GLU A 6 -19.39 -18.76 -18.91
C GLU A 6 -19.98 -17.80 -19.94
N GLU A 7 -19.50 -16.54 -19.97
CA GLU A 7 -19.74 -15.62 -21.08
C GLU A 7 -18.39 -15.13 -21.61
N ASP A 8 -18.39 -14.98 -22.93
CA ASP A 8 -17.35 -15.30 -23.91
C ASP A 8 -17.02 -14.04 -24.72
N ASP A 9 -15.75 -13.91 -25.10
CA ASP A 9 -15.16 -13.11 -26.17
C ASP A 9 -15.54 -11.62 -26.37
N ASN A 10 -14.59 -10.73 -26.05
CA ASN A 10 -14.41 -9.51 -26.85
C ASN A 10 -12.92 -9.15 -26.99
N ASP A 11 -12.42 -9.36 -28.19
CA ASP A 11 -11.05 -9.15 -28.64
C ASP A 11 -10.72 -7.66 -28.83
N GLU A 12 -9.59 -7.27 -28.25
CA GLU A 12 -8.65 -6.22 -28.69
C GLU A 12 -9.18 -4.94 -29.37
N MET A 13 -9.11 -3.81 -28.66
CA MET A 13 -9.01 -2.49 -29.29
C MET A 13 -7.78 -1.73 -28.75
N GLU A 14 -6.74 -1.77 -29.57
CA GLU A 14 -5.55 -0.92 -29.70
C GLU A 14 -5.20 0.01 -28.52
N THR A 15 -4.11 -0.32 -27.83
CA THR A 15 -3.43 0.66 -26.97
C THR A 15 -2.60 1.60 -27.84
N GLY A 16 -3.19 2.74 -28.22
CA GLY A 16 -2.44 3.87 -28.76
C GLY A 16 -1.54 4.45 -27.69
N ILE A 17 -0.35 3.87 -27.50
CA ILE A 17 0.70 4.44 -26.65
C ILE A 17 1.30 5.61 -27.42
N GLU A 18 0.80 6.83 -27.17
CA GLU A 18 1.48 8.05 -27.60
C GLU A 18 2.83 8.16 -26.84
N GLU A 19 3.91 8.09 -27.61
CA GLU A 19 5.28 8.32 -27.16
C GLU A 19 5.50 9.78 -26.74
N ASN A 20 5.09 10.15 -25.53
CA ASN A 20 5.50 11.44 -25.00
C ASN A 20 6.97 11.38 -24.55
N ALA A 21 7.80 12.17 -25.25
CA ALA A 21 9.24 12.22 -25.08
C ALA A 21 9.65 12.46 -23.63
N MET A 22 10.53 11.59 -23.12
CA MET A 22 11.19 11.72 -21.83
C MET A 22 12.02 13.00 -21.79
N THR A 23 11.46 14.10 -21.27
CA THR A 23 12.26 15.26 -20.89
C THR A 23 13.18 14.84 -19.75
N LYS A 24 14.44 14.58 -20.08
CA LYS A 24 15.52 14.33 -19.10
C LYS A 24 15.78 15.62 -18.33
N HIS A 25 14.94 15.93 -17.35
CA HIS A 25 15.27 16.88 -16.31
C HIS A 25 16.24 16.18 -15.35
N HIS A 26 17.53 16.29 -15.65
CA HIS A 26 18.58 16.09 -14.67
C HIS A 26 18.40 17.14 -13.57
N ASN A 27 17.81 16.75 -12.45
CA ASN A 27 17.97 17.47 -11.20
C ASN A 27 18.83 16.60 -10.27
N PRO A 28 20.08 17.00 -9.98
CA PRO A 28 20.90 16.34 -8.99
C PRO A 28 20.43 16.80 -7.61
N SER A 29 19.33 16.21 -7.15
CA SER A 29 18.98 16.26 -5.73
C SER A 29 18.59 14.86 -5.29
N VAL A 30 19.63 14.04 -5.09
CA VAL A 30 19.60 13.01 -4.04
C VAL A 30 19.48 13.77 -2.72
N ASN A 31 18.28 14.26 -2.41
CA ASN A 31 17.87 14.27 -1.02
C ASN A 31 17.20 12.92 -0.80
N GLN A 32 17.90 12.09 -0.04
CA GLN A 32 17.38 10.86 0.51
C GLN A 32 16.35 11.25 1.57
N GLY A 33 15.20 11.74 1.13
CA GLY A 33 14.06 11.98 1.98
C GLY A 33 13.50 10.64 2.39
N ASN A 34 13.75 10.23 3.64
CA ASN A 34 13.17 9.09 4.36
C ASN A 34 11.64 9.17 4.52
N GLY A 35 10.93 9.66 3.51
CA GLY A 35 9.52 9.99 3.56
C GLY A 35 8.65 9.37 2.48
N LYS A 36 9.22 8.61 1.53
CA LYS A 36 8.48 7.76 0.59
C LYS A 36 8.47 6.29 1.03
N ASN A 37 9.54 5.84 1.67
CA ASN A 37 9.66 4.51 2.27
C ASN A 37 8.70 4.26 3.44
N ASN A 38 8.41 5.28 4.25
CA ASN A 38 7.60 5.13 5.47
C ASN A 38 6.10 4.84 5.22
N ILE A 39 5.54 5.24 4.08
CA ILE A 39 4.11 4.96 3.77
C ILE A 39 3.93 3.57 3.18
N GLU A 40 4.83 3.14 2.31
CA GLU A 40 4.82 1.79 1.73
C GLU A 40 4.94 0.73 2.83
N GLU A 41 5.91 0.88 3.73
CA GLU A 41 6.10 -0.02 4.88
C GLU A 41 4.86 -0.07 5.80
N CYS A 42 4.21 1.07 6.01
CA CYS A 42 2.95 1.16 6.76
C CYS A 42 1.84 0.38 6.07
N LEU A 43 1.67 0.57 4.75
CA LEU A 43 0.67 -0.12 3.95
C LEU A 43 0.90 -1.63 3.95
N VAL A 44 2.13 -2.09 3.68
CA VAL A 44 2.48 -3.52 3.74
C VAL A 44 2.13 -4.11 5.10
N SER A 45 2.46 -3.41 6.19
CA SER A 45 2.17 -3.87 7.55
C SER A 45 0.66 -3.97 7.82
N VAL A 46 -0.13 -2.98 7.42
CA VAL A 46 -1.59 -2.97 7.57
C VAL A 46 -2.24 -4.08 6.74
N MET A 47 -1.80 -4.26 5.49
CA MET A 47 -2.32 -5.31 4.61
C MET A 47 -2.04 -6.70 5.17
N ASN A 48 -0.85 -6.95 5.71
CA ASN A 48 -0.52 -8.23 6.37
C ASN A 48 -1.42 -8.52 7.58
N ILE A 49 -1.78 -7.49 8.35
CA ILE A 49 -2.76 -7.62 9.44
C ILE A 49 -4.14 -7.94 8.86
N GLY A 50 -4.57 -7.22 7.81
CA GLY A 50 -5.84 -7.46 7.12
C GLY A 50 -5.98 -8.88 6.58
N LEU A 51 -4.92 -9.43 5.99
CA LEU A 51 -4.85 -10.82 5.55
C LEU A 51 -4.97 -11.80 6.73
N SER A 52 -4.25 -11.54 7.82
CA SER A 52 -4.30 -12.37 9.03
C SER A 52 -5.70 -12.38 9.68
N CYS A 53 -6.42 -11.26 9.62
CA CYS A 53 -7.80 -11.16 10.11
C CYS A 53 -8.80 -11.82 9.16
N SER A 54 -8.49 -11.87 7.87
CA SER A 54 -9.35 -12.45 6.82
C SER A 54 -9.13 -13.95 6.59
N THR A 55 -8.30 -14.60 7.42
CA THR A 55 -8.08 -16.05 7.32
C THR A 55 -9.41 -16.82 7.38
N ARG A 56 -9.57 -17.79 6.46
CA ARG A 56 -10.82 -18.56 6.27
C ARG A 56 -11.31 -19.21 7.56
N SER A 57 -10.40 -19.80 8.34
CA SER A 57 -10.71 -20.41 9.63
C SER A 57 -10.67 -19.37 10.75
N PRO A 58 -11.74 -19.20 11.56
CA PRO A 58 -11.74 -18.29 12.71
C PRO A 58 -10.62 -18.54 13.71
N GLY A 59 -10.28 -19.80 13.98
CA GLY A 59 -9.24 -20.18 14.95
C GLY A 59 -7.82 -19.83 14.51
N ASN A 60 -7.63 -19.58 13.22
CA ASN A 60 -6.32 -19.20 12.65
C ASN A 60 -6.19 -17.68 12.46
N ARG A 61 -7.24 -16.91 12.77
CA ARG A 61 -7.17 -15.44 12.68
C ARG A 61 -6.32 -14.90 13.81
N MET A 62 -5.66 -13.79 13.55
CA MET A 62 -4.99 -13.03 14.60
C MET A 62 -6.01 -12.61 15.66
N GLY A 63 -5.67 -12.82 16.95
CA GLY A 63 -6.52 -12.41 18.06
C GLY A 63 -6.71 -10.88 18.09
N MET A 64 -7.92 -10.43 18.44
CA MET A 64 -8.29 -9.01 18.36
C MET A 64 -7.37 -8.10 19.18
N ASN A 65 -6.95 -8.52 20.36
CA ASN A 65 -6.00 -7.76 21.18
C ASN A 65 -4.67 -7.54 20.45
N SER A 66 -4.14 -8.57 19.78
CA SER A 66 -2.92 -8.47 18.98
C SER A 66 -3.12 -7.57 17.76
N THR A 67 -4.26 -7.67 17.09
CA THR A 67 -4.63 -6.81 15.96
C THR A 67 -4.64 -5.34 16.36
N VAL A 68 -5.37 -4.98 17.42
CA VAL A 68 -5.45 -3.60 17.92
C VAL A 68 -4.07 -3.09 18.32
N ASN A 69 -3.30 -3.86 19.10
CA ASN A 69 -1.97 -3.46 19.54
C ASN A 69 -1.02 -3.19 18.36
N LYS A 70 -1.04 -4.04 17.33
CA LYS A 70 -0.22 -3.84 16.13
C LYS A 70 -0.65 -2.62 15.32
N LEU A 71 -1.96 -2.42 15.13
CA LEU A 71 -2.48 -1.26 14.40
C LEU A 71 -2.14 0.07 15.11
N LEU A 72 -2.25 0.11 16.45
CA LEU A 72 -1.83 1.26 17.24
C LEU A 72 -0.33 1.55 17.07
N GLY A 73 0.50 0.50 17.11
CA GLY A 73 1.94 0.64 16.89
C GLY A 73 2.29 1.21 15.51
N ILE A 74 1.62 0.73 14.46
CA ILE A 74 1.79 1.24 13.08
C ILE A 74 1.37 2.71 12.99
N ARG A 75 0.19 3.06 13.53
CA ARG A 75 -0.30 4.45 13.57
C ARG A 75 0.72 5.36 14.25
N ASP A 76 1.22 4.97 15.42
CA ASP A 76 2.12 5.81 16.19
C ASP A 76 3.48 5.98 15.49
N ALA A 77 4.00 4.94 14.85
CA ALA A 77 5.21 5.02 14.05
C ALA A 77 5.03 5.96 12.82
N PHE A 78 3.93 5.80 12.10
CA PHE A 78 3.61 6.63 10.93
C PHE A 78 3.43 8.11 11.31
N LEU A 79 2.72 8.39 12.40
CA LEU A 79 2.49 9.76 12.87
C LEU A 79 3.76 10.40 13.45
N LYS A 80 4.64 9.65 14.14
CA LYS A 80 5.95 10.15 14.58
C LYS A 80 6.84 10.55 13.40
N SER A 81 6.84 9.74 12.34
CA SER A 81 7.57 10.05 11.11
C SER A 81 7.05 11.33 10.44
N ASN A 82 5.73 11.57 10.47
CA ASN A 82 5.12 12.76 9.86
C ASN A 82 5.10 14.00 10.77
N SER A 83 5.16 13.86 12.10
CA SER A 83 5.27 14.99 13.03
C SER A 83 6.66 15.63 12.98
N TRP A 84 7.72 14.85 12.75
CA TRP A 84 9.07 15.36 12.51
C TRP A 84 9.12 16.22 11.24
N LYS A 85 8.52 15.73 10.13
CA LYS A 85 8.45 16.50 8.87
C LYS A 85 7.69 17.82 9.04
N ARG A 86 6.59 17.83 9.80
CA ARG A 86 5.82 19.06 10.08
C ARG A 86 6.51 20.05 11.03
N ARG A 87 7.41 19.58 11.91
CA ARG A 87 8.20 20.44 12.81
C ARG A 87 9.44 21.02 12.13
N MET A 88 10.01 20.31 11.16
CA MET A 88 11.21 20.78 10.43
C MET A 88 10.91 21.89 9.41
N MET A 89 9.65 22.03 8.98
CA MET A 89 9.21 23.10 8.08
C MET A 89 8.64 24.35 8.82
N ARG A 90 8.93 24.51 10.11
CA ARG A 90 8.57 25.71 10.90
C ARG A 90 9.81 26.50 11.27
#